data_AF-A0ABD3V3K6-F1
#
_entry.id   AF-A0ABD3V3K6-F1
#
_cell.length_a   1.000
_cell.length_b   1.000
_cell.length_c   1.000
_cell.angle_alpha   90.00
_cell.angle_beta   90.00
_cell.angle_gamma   90.00
#
_symmetry.space_group_name_H-M   'P 1'
#
loop_
_entity.id
_entity.type
_entity.pdbx_description
1 polymer ?
#
loop_
_entity_poly.entity_id
_entity_poly.type
_entity_poly.pdbx_seq_one_letter_code
_entity_poly.pdbx_strand_id
1 'polypeptide(L)'
;MHNAFRAEISKTGWDISHKLSALYMLWDDVPARRDDYESVTKQNVYPLPFCAHRWVENVKDCERAMEIYPYVKQYVESVEKKESKDPGTKSFSTVREWSKDKFARAKLAFIVSVAKPVENFLKV
;
A
#
# COMPACT_ATOMS: atom_id res chain seq x y z
N MET A 1 -6.06 -9.33 20.25
CA MET A 1 -5.33 -8.11 19.82
C MET A 1 -5.68 -7.68 18.39
N HIS A 2 -5.61 -8.55 17.38
CA HIS A 2 -5.95 -8.23 15.99
C HIS A 2 -7.33 -7.55 15.80
N ASN A 3 -8.38 -8.06 16.45
CA ASN A 3 -9.73 -7.48 16.32
C ASN A 3 -9.86 -6.10 16.97
N ALA A 4 -9.20 -5.85 18.10
CA ALA A 4 -9.18 -4.54 18.74
C ALA A 4 -8.44 -3.52 17.84
N PHE A 5 -7.27 -3.90 17.33
CA PHE A 5 -6.52 -3.06 16.39
C PHE A 5 -7.32 -2.76 15.12
N ARG A 6 -7.92 -3.79 14.50
CA ARG A 6 -8.81 -3.62 13.33
C ARG A 6 -9.95 -2.66 13.64
N ALA A 7 -10.63 -2.81 14.76
CA ALA A 7 -11.75 -1.96 15.14
C ALA A 7 -11.33 -0.49 15.28
N GLU A 8 -10.20 -0.22 15.93
CA GLU A 8 -9.69 1.14 16.09
C GLU A 8 -9.24 1.75 14.75
N ILE A 9 -8.52 1.00 13.91
CA ILE A 9 -8.15 1.49 12.57
C ILE A 9 -9.38 1.75 11.70
N SER A 10 -10.43 0.92 11.78
CA SER A 10 -11.68 1.17 11.06
C SER A 10 -12.36 2.47 11.50
N LYS A 11 -12.28 2.87 12.77
CA LYS A 11 -12.85 4.14 13.27
C LYS A 11 -12.13 5.38 12.75
N THR A 12 -10.88 5.28 12.30
CA THR A 12 -10.14 6.42 11.73
C THR A 12 -10.74 6.93 10.41
N GLY A 13 -11.54 6.10 9.72
CA GLY A 13 -12.04 6.40 8.39
C GLY A 13 -10.97 6.43 7.29
N TRP A 14 -9.73 5.99 7.58
CA TRP A 14 -8.63 6.06 6.60
C TRP A 14 -8.67 4.97 5.53
N ASP A 15 -9.46 3.92 5.74
CA ASP A 15 -9.62 2.78 4.83
C ASP A 15 -8.30 2.15 4.36
N ILE A 16 -7.35 1.99 5.29
CA ILE A 16 -5.98 1.55 4.98
C ILE A 16 -5.96 0.10 4.46
N SER A 17 -6.83 -0.79 4.97
CA SER A 17 -6.93 -2.16 4.45
C SER A 17 -7.18 -2.19 2.96
N HIS A 18 -8.20 -1.46 2.51
CA HIS A 18 -8.60 -1.44 1.11
C HIS A 18 -7.50 -0.82 0.24
N LYS A 19 -6.85 0.24 0.71
CA LYS A 19 -5.72 0.87 0.02
C LYS A 19 -4.53 -0.08 -0.14
N LEU A 20 -4.15 -0.81 0.92
CA LEU A 20 -3.04 -1.77 0.86
C LEU A 20 -3.38 -2.98 -0.03
N SER A 21 -4.61 -3.50 0.05
CA SER A 21 -5.09 -4.54 -0.86
C SER A 21 -5.09 -4.07 -2.32
N ALA A 22 -5.63 -2.89 -2.60
CA ALA A 22 -5.63 -2.31 -3.94
C ALA A 22 -4.21 -2.09 -4.47
N LEU A 23 -3.30 -1.65 -3.59
CA LEU A 23 -1.89 -1.49 -3.90
C LEU A 23 -1.29 -2.84 -4.36
N TYR A 24 -1.42 -3.92 -3.60
CA TYR A 24 -0.92 -5.24 -4.02
C TYR A 24 -1.56 -5.71 -5.34
N MET A 25 -2.89 -5.65 -5.43
CA MET A 25 -3.66 -6.08 -6.61
C MET A 25 -3.33 -5.28 -7.88
N LEU A 26 -2.71 -4.11 -7.75
CA LEU A 26 -2.24 -3.35 -8.89
C LEU A 26 -1.04 -4.02 -9.58
N TRP A 27 -0.23 -4.85 -8.92
CA TRP A 27 0.89 -5.53 -9.58
C TRP A 27 0.82 -7.06 -9.51
N ASP A 28 -0.22 -7.61 -8.89
CA ASP A 28 -0.44 -9.05 -8.80
C ASP A 28 -0.77 -9.64 -10.18
N ASP A 29 0.03 -10.61 -10.65
CA ASP A 29 -0.12 -11.28 -11.95
C ASP A 29 -0.26 -10.37 -13.20
N VAL A 30 0.36 -9.18 -13.19
CA VAL A 30 0.38 -8.28 -14.37
C VAL A 30 1.81 -7.91 -14.81
N PRO A 31 2.52 -8.77 -15.57
CA PRO A 31 3.91 -8.53 -15.99
C PRO A 31 4.10 -7.23 -16.78
N ALA A 32 3.26 -6.94 -17.77
CA ALA A 32 3.38 -5.72 -18.58
C ALA A 32 3.32 -4.43 -17.75
N ARG A 33 2.52 -4.43 -16.67
CA ARG A 33 2.41 -3.27 -15.77
C ARG A 33 3.61 -3.16 -14.84
N ARG A 34 4.21 -4.29 -14.45
CA ARG A 34 5.48 -4.32 -13.73
C ARG A 34 6.60 -3.76 -14.59
N ASP A 35 6.67 -4.17 -15.85
CA ASP A 35 7.64 -3.62 -16.81
C ASP A 35 7.48 -2.10 -16.97
N ASP A 36 6.24 -1.61 -17.13
CA ASP A 36 5.96 -0.17 -17.16
C ASP A 36 6.42 0.53 -15.87
N TYR A 37 6.09 -0.03 -14.70
CA TYR A 37 6.49 0.51 -13.41
C TYR A 37 8.02 0.58 -13.24
N GLU A 38 8.73 -0.48 -13.58
CA GLU A 38 10.21 -0.53 -13.52
C GLU A 38 10.82 0.45 -14.52
N SER A 39 10.24 0.58 -15.72
CA SER A 39 10.72 1.52 -16.74
C SER A 39 10.62 2.98 -16.27
N VAL A 40 9.55 3.33 -15.55
CA VAL A 40 9.29 4.68 -15.05
C VAL A 40 10.10 4.98 -13.80
N THR A 41 10.05 4.08 -12.81
CA THR A 41 10.58 4.34 -11.46
C THR A 41 12.03 3.89 -11.27
N LYS A 42 12.51 3.01 -12.16
CA LYS A 42 13.80 2.31 -12.05
C LYS A 42 13.91 1.46 -10.77
N GLN A 43 12.77 1.04 -10.20
CA GLN A 43 12.71 0.22 -8.98
C GLN A 43 12.08 -1.13 -9.27
N ASN A 44 12.69 -2.19 -8.75
CA ASN A 44 12.15 -3.56 -8.76
C ASN A 44 11.73 -3.97 -7.33
N VAL A 45 10.90 -3.13 -6.71
CA VAL A 45 10.36 -3.37 -5.37
C VAL A 45 8.85 -3.17 -5.42
N TYR A 46 8.12 -4.17 -4.93
CA TYR A 46 6.67 -4.27 -5.03
C TYR A 46 5.98 -4.32 -3.66
N PRO A 47 4.68 -4.02 -3.59
CA PRO A 47 3.88 -4.19 -2.39
C PRO A 47 3.84 -5.66 -1.94
N LEU A 48 3.61 -5.86 -0.65
CA LEU A 48 3.36 -7.19 -0.08
C LEU A 48 1.84 -7.44 0.05
N PRO A 49 1.40 -8.71 0.02
CA PRO A 49 0.00 -9.06 0.14
C PRO A 49 -0.54 -8.78 1.54
N PHE A 50 -1.49 -7.85 1.63
CA PHE A 50 -2.09 -7.44 2.90
C PHE A 50 -3.26 -8.34 3.33
N CYS A 51 -3.24 -8.86 4.56
CA CYS A 51 -4.34 -9.65 5.14
C CYS A 51 -5.17 -8.85 6.15
N ALA A 52 -6.39 -8.41 5.82
CA ALA A 52 -7.22 -7.55 6.67
C ALA A 52 -7.60 -8.13 8.06
N HIS A 53 -7.42 -9.44 8.27
CA HIS A 53 -7.65 -10.10 9.56
C HIS A 53 -6.39 -10.14 10.44
N ARG A 54 -5.21 -9.91 9.88
CA ARG A 54 -3.90 -10.10 10.53
C ARG A 54 -3.08 -8.82 10.63
N TRP A 55 -3.70 -7.75 11.11
CA TRP A 55 -3.08 -6.41 11.16
C TRP A 55 -1.70 -6.34 11.83
N VAL A 56 -1.50 -7.04 12.94
CA VAL A 56 -0.24 -7.03 13.68
C VAL A 56 0.87 -7.79 12.92
N GLU A 57 0.53 -8.79 12.11
CA GLU A 57 1.50 -9.49 11.25
C GLU A 57 1.85 -8.66 10.00
N ASN A 58 0.96 -7.78 9.56
CA ASN A 58 1.14 -6.93 8.37
C ASN A 58 1.98 -5.66 8.62
N VAL A 59 2.76 -5.60 9.72
CA VAL A 59 3.67 -4.47 9.98
C VAL A 59 4.63 -4.29 8.81
N LYS A 60 5.19 -5.40 8.31
CA LYS A 60 6.09 -5.40 7.15
C LYS A 60 5.41 -4.88 5.89
N ASP A 61 4.13 -5.17 5.68
CA ASP A 61 3.39 -4.69 4.51
C ASP A 61 3.21 -3.17 4.57
N CYS A 62 2.94 -2.63 5.76
CA CYS A 62 2.84 -1.19 5.98
C CYS A 62 4.20 -0.50 5.80
N GLU A 63 5.29 -1.10 6.31
CA GLU A 63 6.66 -0.62 6.12
C GLU A 63 7.04 -0.62 4.63
N ARG A 64 6.76 -1.71 3.90
CA ARG A 64 6.97 -1.80 2.46
C ARG A 64 6.13 -0.76 1.70
N ALA A 65 4.87 -0.59 2.07
CA ALA A 65 4.02 0.40 1.43
C ALA A 65 4.54 1.83 1.63
N MET A 66 5.12 2.15 2.80
CA MET A 66 5.79 3.43 3.04
C MET A 66 7.06 3.62 2.21
N GLU A 67 7.85 2.57 2.07
CA GLU A 67 9.08 2.53 1.26
C GLU A 67 8.76 2.84 -0.20
N ILE A 68 7.77 2.15 -0.79
CA ILE A 68 7.47 2.28 -2.22
C ILE A 68 6.56 3.46 -2.56
N TYR A 69 5.94 4.11 -1.58
CA TYR A 69 4.97 5.19 -1.81
C TYR A 69 5.46 6.29 -2.78
N PRO A 70 6.72 6.78 -2.71
CA PRO A 70 7.22 7.77 -3.66
C PRO A 70 7.24 7.27 -5.12
N TYR A 71 7.63 6.01 -5.33
CA TYR A 71 7.69 5.38 -6.65
C TYR A 71 6.31 5.09 -7.21
N VAL A 72 5.38 4.68 -6.34
CA VAL A 72 3.96 4.52 -6.70
C VAL A 72 3.39 5.86 -7.16
N LYS A 73 3.68 6.95 -6.46
CA LYS A 73 3.26 8.29 -6.86
C LYS A 73 3.85 8.69 -8.21
N GLN A 74 5.14 8.44 -8.42
CA GLN A 74 5.82 8.68 -9.70
C GLN A 74 5.16 7.91 -10.86
N TYR A 75 4.81 6.64 -10.65
CA TYR A 75 4.09 5.83 -11.64
C TYR A 75 2.67 6.34 -11.92
N VAL A 76 1.93 6.77 -10.89
CA VAL A 76 0.61 7.38 -11.09
C VAL A 76 0.75 8.67 -11.91
N GLU A 77 1.75 9.49 -11.62
CA GLU A 77 2.02 10.73 -12.37
C GLU A 77 2.38 10.46 -13.84
N SER A 78 3.13 9.40 -14.16
CA SER A 78 3.44 9.04 -15.56
C SER A 78 2.19 8.60 -16.32
N VAL A 79 1.28 7.85 -15.67
CA VAL A 79 -0.02 7.50 -16.26
C VAL A 79 -0.88 8.75 -16.46
N GLU A 80 -0.94 9.67 -15.49
CA GLU A 80 -1.70 10.93 -15.63
C GLU A 80 -1.17 11.82 -16.75
N LYS A 81 0.15 11.82 -16.99
CA LYS A 81 0.81 12.50 -18.11
C LYS A 81 0.69 11.75 -19.44
N LYS A 82 0.07 10.57 -19.46
CA LYS A 82 -0.05 9.68 -20.62
C LYS A 82 1.30 9.16 -21.15
N GLU A 83 2.32 9.14 -20.31
CA GLU A 83 3.63 8.52 -20.60
C GLU A 83 3.59 7.00 -20.42
N SER A 84 2.65 6.50 -19.61
CA SER A 84 2.40 5.08 -19.38
C SER A 84 0.94 4.74 -19.68
N LYS A 85 0.67 3.47 -20.00
CA LYS A 85 -0.70 3.00 -20.28
C LYS A 85 -1.54 3.05 -19.00
N ASP A 86 -2.73 3.63 -19.09
CA ASP A 86 -3.69 3.59 -17.98
C ASP A 86 -4.19 2.14 -17.76
N PRO A 87 -4.01 1.58 -16.55
CA PRO A 87 -4.52 0.26 -16.22
C PRO A 87 -6.05 0.11 -16.32
N GLY A 88 -6.82 1.20 -16.13
CA GLY A 88 -8.29 1.18 -16.17
C GLY A 88 -8.96 0.31 -15.09
N THR A 89 -8.22 -0.07 -14.04
CA THR A 89 -8.70 -0.98 -12.99
C THR A 89 -9.17 -0.23 -11.75
N LYS A 90 -10.06 -0.84 -10.96
CA LYS A 90 -10.48 -0.30 -9.66
C LYS A 90 -9.30 -0.11 -8.70
N SER A 91 -8.36 -1.05 -8.68
CA SER A 91 -7.14 -0.95 -7.86
C SER A 91 -6.30 0.27 -8.25
N PHE A 92 -6.15 0.54 -9.55
CA PHE A 92 -5.46 1.75 -10.02
C PHE A 92 -6.20 3.02 -9.58
N SER A 93 -7.53 3.08 -9.71
CA SER A 93 -8.31 4.24 -9.23
C SER A 93 -8.10 4.52 -7.75
N THR A 94 -8.14 3.47 -6.90
CA THR A 94 -7.88 3.60 -5.47
C THR A 94 -6.45 4.06 -5.17
N VAL A 95 -5.45 3.49 -5.85
CA VAL A 95 -4.04 3.88 -5.68
C VAL A 95 -3.81 5.32 -6.16
N ARG A 96 -4.44 5.71 -7.27
CA ARG A 96 -4.39 7.06 -7.81
C ARG A 96 -4.96 8.08 -6.82
N GLU A 97 -6.11 7.81 -6.24
CA GLU A 97 -6.69 8.66 -5.19
C GLU A 97 -5.79 8.72 -3.96
N TRP A 98 -5.26 7.58 -3.52
CA TRP A 98 -4.38 7.51 -2.37
C TRP A 98 -3.03 8.21 -2.59
N SER A 99 -2.53 8.27 -3.81
CA SER A 99 -1.29 9.00 -4.17
C SER A 99 -1.40 10.52 -3.96
N LYS A 100 -2.63 11.04 -3.89
CA LYS A 100 -2.94 12.45 -3.61
C LYS A 100 -2.98 12.77 -2.11
N ASP A 101 -3.02 11.74 -1.26
CA ASP A 101 -3.06 11.89 0.20
C ASP A 101 -1.68 12.27 0.74
N LYS A 102 -1.47 13.56 1.00
CA LYS A 102 -0.23 14.09 1.59
C LYS A 102 0.16 13.47 2.94
N PHE A 103 -0.78 12.82 3.64
CA PHE A 103 -0.55 12.18 4.93
C PHE A 103 -0.47 10.64 4.83
N ALA A 104 -0.47 10.05 3.64
CA ALA A 104 -0.45 8.59 3.46
C ALA A 104 0.69 7.91 4.23
N ARG A 105 1.93 8.40 4.08
CA ARG A 105 3.09 7.87 4.79
C ARG A 105 2.98 8.05 6.31
N ALA A 106 2.42 9.18 6.77
CA ALA A 106 2.22 9.43 8.20
C ALA A 106 1.15 8.50 8.80
N LYS A 107 0.06 8.22 8.08
CA LYS A 107 -0.98 7.26 8.48
C LYS A 107 -0.41 5.84 8.59
N LEU A 108 0.40 5.43 7.62
CA LEU A 108 1.09 4.14 7.68
C LEU A 108 2.10 4.09 8.85
N ALA A 109 2.86 5.16 9.07
CA ALA A 109 3.82 5.24 10.18
C ALA A 109 3.14 5.15 11.55
N PHE A 110 1.97 5.79 11.70
CA PHE A 110 1.14 5.67 12.91
C PHE A 110 0.67 4.23 13.12
N ILE A 111 0.21 3.55 12.08
CA ILE A 111 -0.20 2.14 12.16
C ILE A 111 0.98 1.26 12.60
N VAL A 112 2.15 1.46 11.98
CA VAL A 112 3.37 0.73 12.34
C VAL A 112 3.79 1.01 13.79
N SER A 113 3.73 2.26 14.26
CA SER A 113 4.15 2.59 15.63
C SER A 113 3.27 1.94 16.70
N VAL A 114 1.98 1.71 16.42
CA VAL A 114 1.06 1.03 17.34
C VAL A 114 1.16 -0.49 17.23
N ALA A 115 1.34 -1.05 16.02
CA ALA A 115 1.39 -2.49 15.81
C ALA A 115 2.75 -3.12 16.15
N LYS A 116 3.85 -2.43 15.87
CA LYS A 116 5.21 -2.95 16.01
C LYS A 116 5.60 -3.36 17.44
N PRO A 117 5.25 -2.60 18.51
CA PRO A 117 5.55 -3.02 19.89
C PRO A 117 4.90 -4.35 20.26
N VAL A 118 3.76 -4.66 19.63
CA VAL A 118 2.99 -5.86 19.96
C VAL A 118 3.22 -7.03 18.99
N GLU A 119 3.86 -6.78 17.84
CA GLU A 119 4.26 -7.80 16.87
C GLU A 119 5.16 -8.88 17.52
N ASN A 120 6.04 -8.49 18.43
CA ASN A 120 6.94 -9.42 19.11
C ASN A 120 6.21 -10.47 19.97
N PHE A 121 5.00 -10.19 20.45
CA PHE A 121 4.20 -11.17 21.20
C PHE A 121 3.54 -12.24 20.31
N LEU A 122 3.63 -12.11 18.98
CA LEU A 122 3.09 -13.11 18.04
C LEU A 122 4.15 -14.10 17.55
N LYS A 123 5.43 -13.88 17.83
CA LYS A 123 6.56 -14.72 17.38
C LYS A 123 6.91 -15.83 18.39
N VAL A 124 5.92 -16.25 19.20
CA VAL A 124 6.07 -17.33 20.20
C VAL A 124 6.16 -18.68 19.51
#